data_AF-A0A101CQ28-F1
#
_entry.id   AF-A0A101CQ28-F1
#
_cell.length_a   1.000
_cell.length_b   1.000
_cell.length_c   1.000
_cell.angle_alpha   90.00
_cell.angle_beta   90.00
_cell.angle_gamma   90.00
#
_symmetry.space_group_name_H-M   'P 1'
#
loop_
_entity.id
_entity.type
_entity.pdbx_description
1 polymer ?
#
loop_
_entity_poly.entity_id
_entity_poly.type
_entity_poly.pdbx_seq_one_letter_code
_entity_poly.pdbx_strand_id
1 'polypeptide(L)'
;METKNNIQKYSIIAGIFVTVFFPLLIFSDSYFIFQCIQICNFGMFWNPIFWGILFPLFIIFLFWSTSKKISPSLNQVHYFKACSQFSFGVSSKIIIALFTIYGIGLFVNGISSVFNTQIPYQILFSLVMILFLSLVIMILTFISSLIIVKASQNTQTLNQTK
;
A
#
# COMPACT_ATOMS: atom_id res chain seq x y z
N MET A 1 -27.78 -14.33 -0.27
CA MET A 1 -27.24 -14.63 1.08
C MET A 1 -26.27 -13.50 1.42
N GLU A 2 -26.74 -12.48 2.16
CA GLU A 2 -25.94 -11.29 2.49
C GLU A 2 -25.00 -11.56 3.67
N THR A 3 -23.79 -12.05 3.40
CA THR A 3 -22.67 -11.90 4.33
C THR A 3 -22.18 -10.46 4.27
N LYS A 4 -22.96 -9.55 4.89
CA LYS A 4 -22.73 -8.10 4.95
C LYS A 4 -21.29 -7.76 5.32
N ASN A 5 -20.57 -7.15 4.37
CA ASN A 5 -19.70 -5.96 4.43
C ASN A 5 -18.74 -5.69 5.61
N ASN A 6 -18.64 -6.52 6.64
CA ASN A 6 -17.83 -6.21 7.82
C ASN A 6 -16.33 -6.25 7.50
N ILE A 7 -15.86 -7.26 6.78
CA ILE A 7 -14.44 -7.31 6.37
C ILE A 7 -14.06 -6.10 5.51
N GLN A 8 -14.93 -5.69 4.58
CA GLN A 8 -14.67 -4.54 3.72
C GLN A 8 -14.56 -3.25 4.53
N LYS A 9 -15.47 -3.05 5.48
CA LYS A 9 -15.46 -1.89 6.38
C LYS A 9 -14.17 -1.86 7.22
N TYR A 10 -13.80 -2.98 7.84
CA TYR A 10 -12.56 -3.08 8.62
C TYR A 10 -11.31 -2.89 7.76
N SER A 11 -11.31 -3.38 6.52
CA SER A 11 -10.20 -3.17 5.59
C SER A 11 -10.03 -1.71 5.16
N ILE A 12 -11.12 -0.97 4.94
CA ILE A 12 -11.03 0.46 4.65
C ILE A 12 -10.45 1.23 5.85
N ILE A 13 -10.96 0.95 7.06
CA ILE A 13 -10.47 1.61 8.29
C ILE A 13 -8.98 1.32 8.50
N ALA A 14 -8.56 0.06 8.35
CA ALA A 14 -7.17 -0.31 8.47
C ALA A 14 -6.30 0.31 7.37
N GLY A 15 -6.79 0.37 6.13
CA GLY A 15 -6.11 1.06 5.04
C GLY A 15 -5.89 2.55 5.35
N ILE A 16 -6.89 3.24 5.92
CA ILE A 16 -6.74 4.63 6.37
C ILE A 16 -5.66 4.71 7.46
N PHE A 17 -5.68 3.82 8.45
CA PHE A 17 -4.69 3.83 9.54
C PHE A 17 -3.26 3.58 9.03
N VAL A 18 -3.06 2.65 8.11
CA VAL A 18 -1.76 2.38 7.49
C VAL A 18 -1.26 3.59 6.68
N THR A 19 -2.19 4.32 6.07
CA THR A 19 -1.85 5.40 5.13
C THR A 19 -1.81 6.79 5.76
N VAL A 20 -2.37 7.00 6.95
CA VAL A 20 -2.46 8.33 7.59
C VAL A 20 -1.09 8.95 7.87
N PHE A 21 -0.07 8.12 8.03
CA PHE A 21 1.31 8.56 8.21
C PHE A 21 1.89 9.22 6.95
N PHE A 22 1.43 8.86 5.75
CA PHE A 22 1.96 9.42 4.50
C PHE A 22 1.65 10.91 4.33
N PRO A 23 0.38 11.38 4.41
CA PRO A 23 0.10 12.81 4.41
C PRO A 23 0.87 13.56 5.52
N LEU A 24 0.93 12.99 6.73
CA LEU A 24 1.63 13.62 7.85
C LEU A 24 3.13 13.77 7.58
N LEU A 25 3.79 12.75 7.04
CA LEU A 25 5.21 12.77 6.70
C LEU A 25 5.51 13.68 5.50
N ILE A 26 4.56 13.85 4.58
CA ILE A 26 4.75 14.63 3.35
C ILE A 26 4.52 16.12 3.54
N PHE A 27 3.54 16.48 4.38
CA PHE A 27 3.25 17.87 4.71
C PHE A 27 4.01 18.38 5.94
N SER A 28 4.77 17.52 6.61
CA SER A 28 5.81 17.97 7.55
C SER A 28 7.08 18.31 6.78
N ASP A 29 7.91 19.19 7.33
CA ASP A 29 9.29 19.48 6.86
C ASP A 29 10.21 18.25 7.09
N SER A 30 9.80 17.08 6.59
CA SER A 30 10.53 15.84 6.74
C SER A 30 11.27 15.52 5.45
N TYR A 31 12.41 14.85 5.58
CA TYR A 31 13.17 14.36 4.44
C TYR A 31 12.38 13.36 3.58
N PHE A 32 11.24 12.85 4.06
CA PHE A 32 10.41 11.84 3.41
C PHE A 32 10.03 12.20 1.98
N ILE A 33 9.64 13.46 1.73
CA ILE A 33 9.28 13.90 0.39
C ILE A 33 10.48 13.85 -0.57
N PHE A 34 11.69 14.17 -0.09
CA PHE A 34 12.92 14.05 -0.88
C PHE A 34 13.23 12.60 -1.23
N GLN A 35 12.93 11.65 -0.35
CA GLN A 35 13.09 10.23 -0.64
C GLN A 35 12.03 9.70 -1.61
N CYS A 36 10.77 10.14 -1.49
CA CYS A 36 9.71 9.81 -2.45
C CYS A 36 10.01 10.34 -3.86
N ILE A 37 10.61 11.54 -3.96
CA ILE A 37 11.04 12.13 -5.24
C ILE A 37 12.07 11.27 -5.96
N GLN A 38 12.89 10.49 -5.24
CA GLN A 38 13.82 9.55 -5.86
C GLN A 38 13.08 8.43 -6.61
N ILE A 39 11.91 7.99 -6.11
CA ILE A 39 11.09 6.98 -6.78
C ILE A 39 10.44 7.57 -8.04
N CYS A 40 9.81 8.73 -7.92
CA CYS A 40 9.31 9.45 -9.09
C CYS A 40 9.15 10.92 -8.75
N ASN A 41 9.78 11.78 -9.55
CA ASN A 41 9.60 13.21 -9.48
C ASN A 41 8.44 13.62 -10.39
N PHE A 42 7.32 14.03 -9.79
CA PHE A 42 6.17 14.60 -10.48
C PHE A 42 6.26 16.14 -10.60
N GLY A 43 7.33 16.75 -10.08
CA GLY A 43 7.50 18.20 -9.99
C GLY A 43 7.01 18.77 -8.65
N MET A 44 7.43 20.00 -8.35
CA MET A 44 7.24 20.64 -7.04
C MET A 44 5.76 20.70 -6.59
N PHE A 45 4.84 20.93 -7.53
CA PHE A 45 3.40 21.00 -7.25
C PHE A 45 2.75 19.63 -7.10
N TRP A 46 3.07 18.68 -7.98
CA TRP A 46 2.40 17.37 -8.02
C TRP A 46 2.97 16.35 -7.02
N ASN A 47 4.21 16.50 -6.55
CA ASN A 47 4.82 15.58 -5.60
C ASN A 47 4.03 15.46 -4.27
N PRO A 48 3.70 16.57 -3.57
CA PRO A 48 2.90 16.49 -2.34
C PRO A 48 1.52 15.90 -2.60
N ILE A 49 0.89 16.24 -3.73
CA ILE A 49 -0.45 15.74 -4.10
C ILE A 49 -0.41 14.24 -4.35
N PHE A 50 0.57 13.76 -5.12
CA PHE A 50 0.66 12.35 -5.47
C PHE A 50 1.00 11.51 -4.24
N TRP A 51 2.10 11.82 -3.58
CA TRP A 51 2.58 11.01 -2.48
C TRP A 51 1.72 11.17 -1.22
N GLY A 52 1.14 12.36 -0.99
CA GLY A 52 0.38 12.70 0.21
C GLY A 52 -1.12 12.43 0.11
N ILE A 53 -1.68 12.29 -1.11
CA ILE A 53 -3.12 12.08 -1.29
C ILE A 53 -3.39 10.87 -2.19
N LEU A 54 -2.89 10.88 -3.42
CA LEU A 54 -3.22 9.83 -4.40
C LEU A 54 -2.68 8.45 -3.99
N PHE A 55 -1.46 8.40 -3.48
CA PHE A 55 -0.84 7.16 -3.03
C PHE A 55 -1.55 6.53 -1.81
N PRO A 56 -1.88 7.29 -0.75
CA PRO A 56 -2.79 6.85 0.32
C PRO A 56 -4.12 6.30 -0.19
N LEU A 57 -4.80 7.03 -1.09
CA LEU A 57 -6.08 6.59 -1.66
C LEU A 57 -5.93 5.27 -2.43
N PHE A 58 -4.84 5.12 -3.18
CA PHE A 58 -4.52 3.88 -3.88
C PHE A 58 -4.36 2.70 -2.91
N ILE A 59 -3.65 2.87 -1.79
CA ILE A 59 -3.50 1.82 -0.78
C ILE A 59 -4.86 1.45 -0.15
N ILE A 60 -5.69 2.44 0.21
CA ILE A 60 -7.04 2.17 0.75
C ILE A 60 -7.87 1.36 -0.27
N PHE A 61 -7.80 1.74 -1.55
CA PHE A 61 -8.46 1.00 -2.63
C PHE A 61 -7.95 -0.45 -2.74
N LEU A 62 -6.65 -0.69 -2.60
CA LEU A 62 -6.08 -2.03 -2.60
C LEU A 62 -6.58 -2.88 -1.43
N PHE A 63 -6.65 -2.31 -0.22
CA PHE A 63 -7.19 -2.97 0.96
C PHE A 63 -8.65 -3.39 0.72
N TRP A 64 -9.47 -2.46 0.22
CA TRP A 64 -10.87 -2.74 -0.09
C TRP A 64 -11.01 -3.81 -1.18
N SER A 65 -10.31 -3.67 -2.30
CA SER A 65 -10.35 -4.61 -3.42
C SER A 65 -9.95 -6.02 -2.99
N THR A 66 -8.88 -6.16 -2.21
CA THR A 66 -8.40 -7.47 -1.72
C THR A 66 -9.36 -8.05 -0.67
N SER A 67 -9.95 -7.22 0.20
CA SER A 67 -10.97 -7.67 1.16
C SER A 67 -12.21 -8.24 0.47
N LYS A 68 -12.65 -7.62 -0.64
CA LYS A 68 -13.80 -8.08 -1.42
C LYS A 68 -13.54 -9.44 -2.05
N LYS A 69 -12.31 -9.71 -2.51
CA LYS A 69 -11.91 -11.00 -3.07
C LYS A 69 -11.87 -12.12 -2.02
N ILE A 70 -11.48 -11.82 -0.78
CA ILE A 70 -11.30 -12.83 0.28
C ILE A 70 -12.60 -13.06 1.08
N SER A 71 -13.53 -12.09 1.08
CA SER A 71 -14.80 -12.16 1.79
C SER A 71 -15.59 -13.48 1.60
N PRO A 72 -15.68 -14.07 0.39
CA PRO A 72 -16.46 -15.31 0.20
C PRO A 72 -15.83 -16.54 0.86
N SER A 73 -14.48 -16.60 0.92
CA SER A 73 -13.73 -17.75 1.43
C SER A 73 -13.31 -17.60 2.90
N LEU A 74 -13.63 -16.49 3.55
CA LEU A 74 -13.10 -16.11 4.85
C LEU A 74 -13.37 -17.14 5.97
N ASN A 75 -14.52 -17.81 5.92
CA ASN A 75 -14.93 -18.81 6.92
C ASN A 75 -14.46 -20.23 6.60
N GLN A 76 -14.01 -20.47 5.37
CA GLN A 76 -13.52 -21.78 4.92
C GLN A 76 -12.00 -21.90 5.08
N VAL A 77 -11.31 -20.77 5.28
CA VAL A 77 -9.86 -20.68 5.30
C VAL A 77 -9.38 -20.40 6.72
N HIS A 78 -8.36 -21.13 7.16
CA HIS A 78 -7.74 -20.92 8.46
C HIS A 78 -7.24 -19.48 8.63
N TYR A 79 -7.40 -18.91 9.84
CA TYR A 79 -7.10 -17.51 10.15
C TYR A 79 -5.77 -16.99 9.55
N PHE A 80 -4.65 -17.66 9.84
CA PHE A 80 -3.33 -17.26 9.32
C PHE A 80 -3.22 -17.35 7.80
N LYS A 81 -3.91 -18.30 7.17
CA LYS A 81 -3.92 -18.43 5.71
C LYS A 81 -4.70 -17.28 5.07
N ALA A 82 -5.83 -16.87 5.66
CA ALA A 82 -6.58 -15.69 5.20
C ALA A 82 -5.77 -14.38 5.38
N CYS A 83 -5.06 -14.23 6.51
CA CYS A 83 -4.17 -13.09 6.74
C CYS A 83 -3.02 -13.04 5.72
N SER A 84 -2.38 -14.19 5.48
CA SER A 84 -1.30 -14.30 4.49
C SER A 84 -1.80 -13.98 3.07
N GLN A 85 -2.94 -14.52 2.66
CA GLN A 85 -3.55 -14.21 1.35
C GLN A 85 -3.89 -12.72 1.20
N PHE A 86 -4.43 -12.09 2.25
CA PHE A 86 -4.71 -10.66 2.24
C PHE A 86 -3.43 -9.83 2.12
N SER A 87 -2.45 -10.11 2.97
CA SER A 87 -1.19 -9.38 3.01
C SER A 87 -0.42 -9.53 1.70
N PHE A 88 -0.32 -10.74 1.16
CA PHE A 88 0.33 -10.99 -0.13
C PHE A 88 -0.41 -10.31 -1.28
N GLY A 89 -1.74 -10.36 -1.29
CA GLY A 89 -2.57 -9.75 -2.33
C GLY A 89 -2.50 -8.22 -2.38
N VAL A 90 -2.30 -7.56 -1.24
CA VAL A 90 -2.05 -6.11 -1.17
C VAL A 90 -0.60 -5.80 -1.50
N SER A 91 0.36 -6.46 -0.85
CA SER A 91 1.79 -6.15 -0.97
C SER A 91 2.32 -6.36 -2.39
N SER A 92 1.91 -7.44 -3.07
CA SER A 92 2.30 -7.68 -4.46
C SER A 92 1.87 -6.56 -5.40
N LYS A 93 0.64 -6.05 -5.25
CA LYS A 93 0.13 -4.94 -6.06
C LYS A 93 0.84 -3.62 -5.77
N ILE A 94 1.22 -3.38 -4.51
CA ILE A 94 1.99 -2.19 -4.12
C ILE A 94 3.37 -2.23 -4.76
N ILE A 95 4.06 -3.37 -4.69
CA ILE A 95 5.37 -3.56 -5.33
C ILE A 95 5.25 -3.27 -6.83
N ILE A 96 4.31 -3.92 -7.52
CA ILE A 96 4.09 -3.72 -8.97
C ILE A 96 3.80 -2.24 -9.28
N ALA A 97 2.94 -1.59 -8.49
CA ALA A 97 2.60 -0.18 -8.68
C ALA A 97 3.81 0.74 -8.51
N LEU A 98 4.62 0.54 -7.46
CA LEU A 98 5.83 1.35 -7.23
C LEU A 98 6.86 1.17 -8.34
N PHE A 99 7.09 -0.06 -8.80
CA PHE A 99 7.96 -0.32 -9.94
C PHE A 99 7.42 0.29 -11.24
N THR A 100 6.09 0.27 -11.44
CA THR A 100 5.44 0.89 -12.61
C THR A 100 5.58 2.41 -12.58
N ILE A 101 5.33 3.03 -11.43
CA ILE A 101 5.50 4.48 -11.22
C ILE A 101 6.96 4.88 -11.49
N TYR A 102 7.92 4.13 -10.96
CA TYR A 102 9.34 4.36 -11.21
C TYR A 102 9.69 4.24 -12.70
N GLY A 103 9.24 3.18 -13.37
CA GLY A 103 9.45 2.99 -14.81
C GLY A 103 8.90 4.15 -15.63
N ILE A 104 7.64 4.55 -15.39
CA ILE A 104 7.04 5.71 -16.06
C ILE A 104 7.82 6.99 -15.73
N GLY A 105 8.25 7.17 -14.48
CA GLY A 105 9.06 8.30 -14.05
C GLY A 105 10.38 8.42 -14.80
N LEU A 106 11.05 7.31 -15.08
CA LEU A 106 12.26 7.28 -15.92
C LEU A 106 11.97 7.68 -17.38
N PHE A 107 10.84 7.24 -17.94
CA PHE A 107 10.45 7.61 -19.31
C PHE A 107 10.08 9.09 -19.43
N VAL A 108 9.32 9.63 -18.46
CA VAL A 108 8.80 11.01 -18.50
C VAL A 108 9.87 12.04 -18.16
N ASN A 109 10.68 11.79 -17.13
CA ASN A 109 11.75 12.72 -16.74
C ASN A 109 12.98 12.62 -17.66
N GLY A 110 12.93 11.70 -18.64
CA GLY A 110 13.97 11.43 -19.60
C GLY A 110 15.15 10.66 -18.99
N ILE A 111 15.68 9.71 -19.76
CA ILE A 111 17.05 9.21 -19.57
C ILE A 111 18.08 10.31 -19.96
N SER A 112 17.61 11.49 -20.38
CA SER A 112 18.44 12.63 -20.79
C SER A 112 18.95 13.41 -19.59
N SER A 113 19.96 12.89 -18.89
CA SER A 113 20.86 13.76 -18.13
C SER A 113 22.31 13.43 -18.46
N VAL A 114 23.06 14.49 -18.68
CA VAL A 114 24.42 14.57 -19.23
C VAL A 114 25.50 13.98 -18.30
N PHE A 115 25.15 13.11 -17.35
CA PHE A 115 26.08 12.57 -16.36
C PHE A 115 25.91 11.06 -16.16
N ASN A 116 26.60 10.29 -17.00
CA ASN A 116 26.67 8.82 -16.98
C ASN A 116 27.18 8.24 -15.64
N THR A 117 27.71 9.08 -14.73
CA THR A 117 28.22 8.69 -13.41
C THR A 117 27.20 8.81 -12.27
N GLN A 118 26.14 9.63 -12.39
CA GLN A 118 25.10 9.78 -11.34
C GLN A 118 23.92 8.83 -11.52
N ILE A 119 23.65 8.40 -12.76
CA ILE A 119 22.53 7.53 -13.10
C ILE A 119 22.56 6.19 -12.33
N PRO A 120 23.71 5.47 -12.22
CA PRO A 120 23.73 4.18 -11.52
C PRO A 120 23.38 4.31 -10.03
N TYR A 121 23.90 5.35 -9.37
CA TYR A 121 23.63 5.61 -7.96
C TYR A 121 22.18 6.04 -7.73
N GLN A 122 21.60 6.81 -8.64
CA GLN A 122 20.20 7.22 -8.55
C GLN A 122 19.25 6.04 -8.76
N ILE A 123 19.53 5.16 -9.72
CA ILE A 123 18.78 3.91 -9.93
C ILE A 123 18.87 3.01 -8.69
N LEU A 124 20.10 2.80 -8.19
CA LEU A 124 20.33 1.97 -7.00
C LEU A 124 19.56 2.52 -5.79
N PHE A 125 19.66 3.83 -5.55
CA PHE A 125 18.97 4.48 -4.43
C PHE A 125 17.44 4.39 -4.57
N SER A 126 16.91 4.58 -5.77
CA SER A 126 15.47 4.46 -6.06
C SER A 126 14.97 3.04 -5.80
N LEU A 127 15.73 2.02 -6.23
CA LEU A 127 15.42 0.62 -5.94
C LEU A 127 15.43 0.32 -4.44
N VAL A 128 16.44 0.81 -3.72
CA VAL A 128 16.52 0.68 -2.25
C VAL A 128 15.30 1.34 -1.60
N MET A 129 14.89 2.52 -2.06
CA MET A 129 13.71 3.22 -1.54
C MET A 129 12.40 2.47 -1.83
N ILE A 130 12.24 1.91 -3.03
CA ILE A 130 11.07 1.07 -3.37
C ILE A 130 11.02 -0.16 -2.47
N LEU A 131 12.15 -0.83 -2.26
CA LEU A 131 12.24 -2.00 -1.39
C LEU A 131 11.93 -1.66 0.06
N PHE A 132 12.51 -0.57 0.57
CA PHE A 132 12.26 -0.08 1.94
C PHE A 132 10.78 0.25 2.14
N LEU A 133 10.21 1.04 1.23
CA LEU A 133 8.80 1.45 1.30
C LEU A 133 7.87 0.22 1.21
N SER A 134 8.17 -0.70 0.30
CA SER A 134 7.40 -1.94 0.14
C SER A 134 7.45 -2.80 1.40
N LEU A 135 8.62 -2.90 2.04
CA LEU A 135 8.81 -3.66 3.27
C LEU A 135 8.03 -3.06 4.44
N VAL A 136 8.10 -1.73 4.63
CA VAL A 136 7.34 -1.02 5.67
C VAL A 136 5.83 -1.26 5.47
N ILE A 137 5.33 -1.05 4.25
CA ILE A 137 3.90 -1.23 3.98
C ILE A 137 3.49 -2.70 4.14
N MET A 138 4.33 -3.65 3.74
CA MET A 138 4.05 -5.08 3.92
C MET A 138 3.92 -5.48 5.39
N ILE A 139 4.80 -4.98 6.27
CA ILE A 139 4.70 -5.22 7.72
C ILE A 139 3.39 -4.63 8.26
N LEU A 140 3.09 -3.38 7.93
CA LEU A 140 1.87 -2.70 8.37
C LEU A 140 0.61 -3.39 7.85
N THR A 141 0.64 -3.87 6.61
CA THR A 141 -0.46 -4.62 5.99
C THR A 141 -0.64 -5.97 6.67
N PHE A 142 0.44 -6.66 7.01
CA PHE A 142 0.36 -7.93 7.72
C PHE A 142 -0.27 -7.75 9.11
N ILE A 143 0.21 -6.78 9.90
CA ILE A 143 -0.37 -6.47 11.23
C ILE A 143 -1.85 -6.09 11.09
N SER A 144 -2.19 -5.26 10.11
CA SER A 144 -3.58 -4.88 9.82
C SER A 144 -4.44 -6.09 9.46
N SER A 145 -3.91 -7.01 8.66
CA SER A 145 -4.63 -8.22 8.24
C SER A 145 -5.02 -9.11 9.42
N LEU A 146 -4.14 -9.22 10.43
CA LEU A 146 -4.43 -9.97 11.66
C LEU A 146 -5.67 -9.40 12.36
N ILE A 147 -5.70 -8.08 12.54
CA ILE A 147 -6.81 -7.39 13.22
C ILE A 147 -8.11 -7.55 12.42
N ILE A 148 -8.07 -7.28 11.12
CA ILE A 148 -9.24 -7.32 10.22
C ILE A 148 -9.85 -8.72 10.17
N VAL A 149 -9.04 -9.75 9.90
CA VAL A 149 -9.53 -11.12 9.73
C VAL A 149 -10.11 -11.63 11.05
N LYS A 150 -9.46 -11.34 12.19
CA LYS A 150 -9.94 -11.77 13.51
C LYS A 150 -11.26 -11.09 13.85
N ALA A 151 -11.36 -9.78 13.66
CA ALA A 151 -12.59 -9.03 13.90
C ALA A 151 -13.75 -9.53 13.02
N SER A 152 -13.46 -9.84 11.75
CA SER A 152 -14.48 -10.30 10.81
C SER A 152 -14.98 -11.72 11.12
N GLN A 153 -14.08 -12.66 11.44
CA GLN A 153 -14.48 -14.02 11.82
C GLN A 153 -15.29 -14.04 13.12
N ASN A 154 -14.88 -13.27 14.13
CA ASN A 154 -15.58 -13.19 15.42
C ASN A 154 -16.99 -12.55 15.30
N THR A 155 -17.18 -11.63 14.36
CA THR A 155 -18.50 -11.03 14.12
C THR A 155 -19.44 -12.00 13.39
N GLN A 156 -18.90 -12.87 12.54
CA GLN A 156 -19.71 -13.85 11.80
C GLN A 156 -20.12 -15.04 12.67
N THR A 157 -19.25 -15.51 13.57
CA THR A 157 -19.64 -16.55 14.56
C THR A 157 -20.78 -16.06 15.46
N LEU A 158 -20.74 -14.81 15.90
CA LEU A 158 -21.80 -14.19 16.72
C LEU A 158 -23.16 -14.10 15.99
N ASN A 159 -23.14 -13.92 14.66
CA ASN A 159 -24.35 -13.87 13.84
C ASN A 159 -24.90 -15.26 13.46
N GLN A 160 -24.11 -16.34 13.64
CA GLN A 160 -24.57 -17.71 13.43
C GLN A 160 -25.22 -18.32 14.69
N THR A 161 -24.90 -17.78 15.87
CA THR A 161 -25.45 -18.23 17.17
C THR A 161 -26.69 -17.45 17.61
N LYS A 162 -27.12 -16.43 16.85
CA LYS A 162 -28.41 -15.73 17.01
C LYS A 162 -29.41 -16.24 15.99
#